data_AF-I0JUD1-F1
#
_entry.id   AF-I0JUD1-F1
#
_cell.length_a   1.000
_cell.length_b   1.000
_cell.length_c   1.000
_cell.angle_alpha   90.00
_cell.angle_beta   90.00
_cell.angle_gamma   90.00
#
_symmetry.space_group_name_H-M   'P 1'
#
loop_
_entity.id
_entity.type
_entity.pdbx_description
1 polymer ?
#
loop_
_entity_poly.entity_id
_entity_poly.type
_entity_poly.pdbx_seq_one_letter_code
_entity_poly.pdbx_strand_id
1 'polypeptide(L)'
;ISWDKAFDIMAEKWKASLKKKGPTSVGMFGSGQWTIWEGYAANKLFKAGFRSNNIDPNARHCMASAVGGFMRTFGMDEPMGCYDDIEAADAFVLWGSNMADMHP
;
A
#
# COMPACT_ATOMS: atom_id res chain seq x y z
N ILE A 1 28.18 -4.22 -6.48
CA ILE A 1 28.68 -2.83 -6.41
C ILE A 1 28.44 -2.29 -4.99
N SER A 2 29.17 -1.27 -4.53
CA SER A 2 28.90 -0.65 -3.22
C SER A 2 27.54 0.07 -3.20
N TRP A 3 27.03 0.35 -2.00
CA TRP A 3 25.82 1.16 -1.82
C TRP A 3 25.93 2.53 -2.50
N ASP A 4 27.07 3.21 -2.36
CA ASP A 4 27.31 4.50 -3.02
C ASP A 4 27.16 4.37 -4.54
N LYS A 5 27.77 3.35 -5.13
CA LYS A 5 27.70 3.15 -6.57
C LYS A 5 26.30 2.78 -7.05
N ALA A 6 25.55 2.03 -6.25
CA ALA A 6 24.15 1.70 -6.57
C ALA A 6 23.28 2.97 -6.54
N PHE A 7 23.42 3.80 -5.50
CA PHE A 7 22.67 5.06 -5.39
C PHE A 7 23.06 6.10 -6.44
N ASP A 8 24.32 6.18 -6.84
CA ASP A 8 24.75 7.03 -7.97
C ASP A 8 23.98 6.69 -9.25
N ILE A 9 23.89 5.39 -9.58
CA ILE A 9 23.18 4.91 -10.76
C ILE A 9 21.68 5.23 -10.66
N MET A 10 21.06 4.96 -9.50
CA MET A 10 19.65 5.28 -9.28
C MET A 10 19.39 6.78 -9.44
N ALA A 11 20.20 7.63 -8.80
CA ALA A 11 20.06 9.08 -8.84
C ALA A 11 20.25 9.64 -10.25
N GLU A 12 21.22 9.14 -11.03
CA GLU A 12 21.43 9.52 -12.43
C GLU A 12 20.16 9.25 -13.26
N LYS A 13 19.63 8.02 -13.20
CA LYS A 13 18.44 7.63 -13.97
C LYS A 13 17.20 8.39 -13.51
N TRP A 14 17.02 8.58 -12.21
CA TRP A 14 15.89 9.31 -11.64
C TRP A 14 15.89 10.78 -12.09
N LYS A 15 17.03 11.47 -11.96
CA LYS A 15 17.19 12.87 -12.38
C LYS A 15 16.98 13.02 -13.89
N ALA A 16 17.52 12.09 -14.70
CA ALA A 16 17.33 12.11 -16.14
C ALA A 16 15.85 11.93 -16.54
N SER A 17 15.13 11.01 -15.90
CA SER A 17 13.69 10.80 -16.17
C SER A 17 12.87 12.02 -15.77
N LEU A 18 13.09 12.55 -14.56
CA LEU A 18 12.42 13.75 -14.07
C LEU A 18 12.67 14.96 -14.99
N LYS A 19 13.91 15.18 -15.44
CA LYS A 19 14.26 16.27 -16.36
C LYS A 19 13.56 16.13 -17.71
N LYS A 20 13.46 14.90 -18.25
CA LYS A 20 12.92 14.65 -19.60
C LYS A 20 11.39 14.60 -19.64
N LYS A 21 10.76 14.00 -18.63
CA LYS A 21 9.33 13.63 -18.66
C LYS A 21 8.54 14.10 -17.44
N GLY A 22 9.21 14.73 -16.46
CA GLY A 22 8.56 15.21 -15.23
C GLY A 22 8.18 14.09 -14.25
N PRO A 23 7.44 14.44 -13.17
CA PRO A 23 7.10 13.54 -12.06
C PRO A 23 6.32 12.28 -12.42
N THR A 24 5.55 12.29 -13.50
CA THR A 24 4.73 11.15 -13.94
C THR A 24 5.56 10.01 -14.55
N SER A 25 6.87 10.22 -14.73
CA SER A 25 7.77 9.23 -15.33
C SER A 25 8.52 8.34 -14.33
N VAL A 26 8.38 8.63 -13.04
CA VAL A 26 8.95 7.83 -11.96
C VAL A 26 7.82 7.19 -11.17
N GLY A 27 8.09 6.05 -10.52
CA GLY A 27 7.08 5.33 -9.76
C GLY A 27 7.69 4.39 -8.73
N MET A 28 6.87 3.99 -7.76
CA MET A 28 7.20 3.00 -6.74
C MET A 28 6.03 2.06 -6.55
N PHE A 29 6.33 0.76 -6.47
CA PHE A 29 5.37 -0.25 -6.08
C PHE A 29 5.65 -0.66 -4.64
N GLY A 30 4.74 -0.29 -3.74
CA GLY A 30 4.92 -0.44 -2.29
C GLY A 30 4.40 -1.77 -1.74
N SER A 31 4.35 -1.88 -0.42
CA SER A 31 3.88 -3.10 0.25
C SER A 31 3.07 -2.82 1.50
N GLY A 32 2.02 -3.62 1.74
CA GLY A 32 1.34 -3.70 3.04
C GLY A 32 2.18 -4.37 4.13
N GLN A 33 3.33 -4.96 3.77
CA GLN A 33 4.29 -5.55 4.71
C GLN A 33 5.34 -4.53 5.18
N TRP A 34 5.28 -3.28 4.71
CA TRP A 34 6.10 -2.21 5.27
C TRP A 34 5.69 -1.93 6.71
N THR A 35 6.67 -1.48 7.50
CA THR A 35 6.34 -0.77 8.72
C THR A 35 5.56 0.50 8.38
N ILE A 36 4.78 0.98 9.35
CA ILE A 36 4.02 2.24 9.20
C ILE A 36 4.95 3.39 8.80
N TRP A 37 6.14 3.47 9.40
CA TRP A 37 7.12 4.53 9.15
C TRP A 37 7.75 4.45 7.76
N GLU A 38 8.04 3.25 7.24
CA GLU A 38 8.55 3.09 5.89
C GLU A 38 7.52 3.52 4.85
N GLY A 39 6.26 3.11 5.01
CA GLY A 39 5.16 3.54 4.15
C GLY A 39 4.94 5.06 4.20
N TYR A 40 5.03 5.67 5.38
CA TYR A 40 4.96 7.11 5.55
C TYR A 40 6.14 7.84 4.89
N ALA A 41 7.37 7.36 5.09
CA ALA A 41 8.57 7.93 4.47
C ALA A 41 8.51 7.84 2.94
N ALA A 42 8.11 6.69 2.38
CA ALA A 42 7.91 6.49 0.95
C ALA A 42 6.87 7.47 0.38
N ASN A 43 5.74 7.64 1.07
CA ASN A 43 4.71 8.61 0.67
C ASN A 43 5.24 10.04 0.68
N LYS A 44 6.00 10.46 1.70
CA LYS A 44 6.61 11.80 1.72
C LYS A 44 7.62 11.98 0.60
N LEU A 45 8.48 11.00 0.37
CA LEU A 45 9.46 11.02 -0.71
C LEU A 45 8.79 11.23 -2.08
N PHE A 46 7.71 10.50 -2.36
CA PHE A 46 7.03 10.58 -3.65
C PHE A 46 6.13 11.81 -3.77
N LYS A 47 5.21 12.00 -2.81
CA LYS A 47 4.17 13.03 -2.91
C LYS A 47 4.70 14.43 -2.65
N ALA A 48 5.56 14.60 -1.65
CA ALA A 48 6.12 15.90 -1.31
C ALA A 48 7.47 16.16 -2.00
N GLY A 49 8.34 15.14 -2.05
CA GLY A 49 9.67 15.26 -2.68
C GLY A 49 9.59 15.28 -4.21
N PHE A 50 9.24 14.15 -4.82
CA PHE A 50 9.19 14.02 -6.28
C PHE A 50 7.93 14.62 -6.93
N ARG A 51 6.95 15.02 -6.12
CA ARG A 51 5.65 15.55 -6.58
C ARG A 51 4.93 14.60 -7.53
N SER A 52 5.03 13.31 -7.25
CA SER A 52 4.41 12.24 -8.02
C SER A 52 3.44 11.44 -7.16
N ASN A 53 2.28 11.11 -7.73
CA ASN A 53 1.31 10.20 -7.13
C ASN A 53 1.46 8.76 -7.62
N ASN A 54 2.52 8.45 -8.39
CA ASN A 54 2.82 7.10 -8.88
C ASN A 54 3.44 6.23 -7.76
N ILE A 55 2.69 6.06 -6.68
CA ILE A 55 3.02 5.15 -5.57
C ILE A 55 1.74 4.38 -5.25
N ASP A 56 1.78 3.05 -5.43
CA ASP A 56 0.65 2.16 -5.12
C ASP A 56 1.20 0.84 -4.58
N PRO A 57 0.59 0.23 -3.55
CA PRO A 57 1.12 -0.96 -2.89
C PRO A 57 0.57 -2.26 -3.47
N ASN A 58 1.19 -3.40 -3.13
CA ASN A 58 0.62 -4.73 -3.36
C ASN A 58 -0.79 -4.90 -2.76
N ALA A 59 -1.15 -4.16 -1.71
CA ALA A 59 -2.49 -4.14 -1.13
C ALA A 59 -3.58 -3.71 -2.13
N ARG A 60 -3.22 -3.07 -3.26
CA ARG A 60 -4.11 -2.86 -4.41
C ARG A 60 -4.74 -4.16 -4.90
N HIS A 61 -3.98 -5.25 -4.90
CA HIS A 61 -4.43 -6.58 -5.35
C HIS A 61 -5.22 -7.34 -4.29
N CYS A 62 -5.31 -6.81 -3.07
CA CYS A 62 -5.95 -7.48 -1.94
C CYS A 62 -7.16 -6.69 -1.44
N MET A 63 -6.94 -5.51 -0.86
CA MET A 63 -7.95 -4.80 -0.06
C MET A 63 -8.68 -3.69 -0.82
N ALA A 64 -8.27 -3.34 -2.04
CA ALA A 64 -8.84 -2.19 -2.76
C ALA A 64 -10.36 -2.25 -2.95
N SER A 65 -10.92 -3.44 -3.21
CA SER A 65 -12.37 -3.62 -3.34
C SER A 65 -13.09 -3.40 -2.00
N ALA A 66 -12.51 -3.87 -0.90
CA ALA A 66 -13.06 -3.67 0.44
C ALA A 66 -13.06 -2.18 0.82
N VAL A 67 -11.92 -1.49 0.67
CA VAL A 67 -11.80 -0.03 0.90
C VAL A 67 -12.83 0.74 0.07
N GLY A 68 -12.98 0.37 -1.21
CA GLY A 68 -14.00 0.97 -2.08
C GLY A 68 -15.43 0.78 -1.56
N GLY A 69 -15.74 -0.39 -0.99
CA GLY A 69 -17.02 -0.67 -0.32
C GLY A 69 -17.21 0.16 0.94
N PHE A 70 -16.22 0.17 1.84
CA PHE A 70 -16.26 0.93 3.09
C PHE A 70 -16.50 2.42 2.86
N MET A 71 -15.72 3.05 1.98
CA MET A 71 -15.88 4.47 1.67
C MET A 71 -17.24 4.81 1.06
N ARG A 72 -17.84 3.90 0.28
CA ARG A 72 -19.16 4.12 -0.34
C ARG A 72 -20.31 3.96 0.64
N THR A 73 -20.20 3.02 1.59
CA THR A 73 -21.29 2.69 2.51
C THR A 73 -21.22 3.49 3.81
N PHE A 74 -20.00 3.68 4.35
CA PHE A 74 -19.78 4.25 5.69
C PHE A 74 -19.01 5.57 5.68
N GLY A 75 -18.30 5.89 4.59
CA GLY A 75 -17.47 7.11 4.50
C GLY A 75 -16.19 7.07 5.32
N MET A 76 -15.90 5.93 5.97
CA MET A 76 -14.67 5.65 6.72
C MET A 76 -14.25 4.21 6.39
N ASP A 77 -12.95 3.97 6.37
CA ASP A 77 -12.36 2.66 6.08
C ASP A 77 -12.29 1.77 7.33
N GLU A 78 -12.04 0.48 7.11
CA GLU A 78 -11.87 -0.60 8.10
C GLU A 78 -13.15 -1.09 8.83
N PRO A 79 -13.14 -2.33 9.38
CA PRO A 79 -14.29 -2.90 10.08
C PRO A 79 -14.67 -2.13 11.36
N MET A 80 -15.96 -2.16 11.70
CA MET A 80 -16.48 -1.60 12.96
C MET A 80 -16.45 -2.59 14.15
N GLY A 81 -16.31 -3.90 13.86
CA GLY A 81 -16.23 -4.97 14.85
C GLY A 81 -14.78 -5.33 15.22
N CYS A 82 -14.61 -6.39 16.00
CA CYS A 82 -13.29 -6.87 16.42
C CYS A 82 -13.28 -8.40 16.58
N TYR A 83 -12.14 -8.97 16.96
CA TYR A 83 -12.02 -10.43 17.07
C TYR A 83 -12.82 -11.02 18.23
N ASP A 84 -13.11 -10.25 19.28
CA ASP A 84 -13.94 -10.68 20.41
C ASP A 84 -15.38 -11.07 19.99
N ASP A 85 -15.82 -10.64 18.80
CA ASP A 85 -17.10 -11.06 18.21
C ASP A 85 -17.12 -12.58 17.89
N ILE A 86 -15.95 -13.22 17.75
CA ILE A 86 -15.83 -14.66 17.51
C ILE A 86 -16.34 -15.45 18.72
N GLU A 87 -16.04 -15.00 19.94
CA GLU A 87 -16.49 -15.66 21.17
C GLU A 87 -17.96 -15.39 21.50
N ALA A 88 -18.53 -14.33 20.93
CA ALA A 88 -19.91 -13.91 21.17
C ALA A 88 -20.90 -14.41 20.10
N ALA A 89 -20.43 -14.90 18.96
CA ALA A 89 -21.29 -15.27 17.83
C ALA A 89 -21.93 -16.66 17.99
N ASP A 90 -23.23 -16.74 17.72
CA ASP A 90 -23.96 -18.02 17.62
C ASP A 90 -23.81 -18.70 16.25
N ALA A 91 -23.41 -17.93 15.22
CA ALA A 91 -23.31 -18.41 13.85
C ALA A 91 -22.22 -17.66 13.05
N PHE A 92 -21.57 -18.39 12.13
CA PHE A 92 -20.57 -17.85 11.21
C PHE A 92 -20.98 -18.12 9.77
N VAL A 93 -20.84 -17.10 8.90
CA VAL A 93 -21.08 -17.23 7.46
C VAL A 93 -19.83 -16.78 6.71
N LEU A 94 -19.16 -17.73 6.05
CA LEU A 94 -17.91 -17.48 5.33
C LEU A 94 -18.20 -17.30 3.82
N TRP A 95 -18.16 -16.06 3.34
CA TRP A 95 -18.38 -15.74 1.93
C TRP A 95 -17.12 -15.93 1.09
N GLY A 96 -16.73 -17.19 0.88
CA GLY A 96 -15.56 -17.57 0.08
C GLY A 96 -14.21 -17.51 0.83
N SER A 97 -14.22 -17.21 2.13
CA SER A 97 -13.01 -17.16 2.96
C SER A 97 -12.51 -18.57 3.30
N ASN A 98 -11.30 -18.94 2.85
CA ASN A 98 -10.59 -20.12 3.37
C ASN A 98 -9.81 -19.73 4.64
N MET A 99 -10.53 -19.63 5.77
CA MET A 99 -9.93 -19.22 7.04
C MET A 99 -8.93 -20.25 7.58
N ALA A 100 -9.17 -21.55 7.33
CA ALA A 100 -8.34 -22.63 7.86
C ALA A 100 -6.85 -22.52 7.50
N ASP A 101 -6.52 -22.04 6.30
CA ASP A 101 -5.13 -21.89 5.85
C ASP A 101 -4.63 -20.44 5.88
N MET A 102 -5.54 -19.47 5.68
CA MET A 102 -5.16 -18.08 5.42
C MET A 102 -5.25 -17.19 6.67
N HIS A 103 -6.05 -17.60 7.67
CA HIS A 103 -6.18 -16.94 8.98
C HIS A 103 -6.40 -17.99 10.09
N PRO A 104 -5.41 -18.85 10.38
CA PRO A 104 -5.52 -19.90 11.40
C PRO A 104 -5.62 -19.36 12.83
#